data_AF-A0A820G542-F1
#
_entry.id   AF-A0A820G542-F1
#
_cell.length_a   1.000
_cell.length_b   1.000
_cell.length_c   1.000
_cell.angle_alpha   90.00
_cell.angle_beta   90.00
_cell.angle_gamma   90.00
#
_symmetry.space_group_name_H-M   'P 1'
#
loop_
_entity.id
_entity.type
_entity.pdbx_description
1 polymer ?
#
loop_
_entity_poly.entity_id
_entity_poly.type
_entity_poly.pdbx_seq_one_letter_code
_entity_poly.pdbx_strand_id
1 'polypeptide(L)'
;MVIKISKSEKILKISSKFKIQRKLEESFSINGYSLHNQSRTRLNIPFLFSQIFIDSLLKFKSNENDQNNLIRYLQHEYENNPNELNNIQQFKENYLSNKVLWWYKKKDYFFFSTLNAVLKTENLSMMFLFRSFLFDIQEQLRKYQSKQRLKVYR
;
A
#
# COMPACT_ATOMS: atom_id res chain seq x y z
N MET A 1 1.27 12.48 -43.26
CA MET A 1 -0.17 12.59 -42.93
C MET A 1 -0.29 12.71 -41.41
N VAL A 2 -0.37 13.93 -40.88
CA VAL A 2 -0.33 14.18 -39.43
C VAL A 2 -1.75 14.06 -38.88
N ILE A 3 -2.01 13.04 -38.07
CA ILE A 3 -3.31 12.82 -37.44
C ILE A 3 -3.49 13.89 -36.36
N LYS A 4 -4.18 14.98 -36.72
CA LYS A 4 -4.67 15.99 -35.78
C LYS A 4 -5.78 15.35 -34.94
N ILE A 5 -5.40 14.73 -33.83
CA ILE A 5 -6.34 14.23 -32.82
C ILE A 5 -7.09 15.45 -32.27
N SER A 6 -8.39 15.51 -32.57
CA SER A 6 -9.24 16.66 -32.24
C SER A 6 -9.32 16.85 -30.72
N LYS A 7 -9.34 18.11 -30.28
CA LYS A 7 -9.45 18.50 -28.86
C LYS A 7 -10.66 17.82 -28.18
N SER A 8 -11.71 17.52 -28.93
CA SER A 8 -12.91 16.80 -28.47
C SER A 8 -12.64 15.36 -28.06
N GLU A 9 -11.76 14.63 -28.75
CA GLU A 9 -11.43 13.24 -28.40
C GLU A 9 -10.62 13.15 -27.09
N LYS A 10 -9.74 14.13 -26.85
CA LYS A 10 -9.01 14.24 -25.58
C LYS A 10 -9.97 14.51 -24.41
N ILE A 11 -10.95 15.41 -24.62
CA ILE A 11 -11.96 15.72 -23.60
C ILE A 11 -12.84 14.50 -23.30
N LEU A 12 -13.24 13.75 -24.33
CA LEU A 12 -13.99 12.49 -24.15
C LEU A 12 -13.18 11.43 -23.40
N LYS A 13 -11.88 11.31 -23.68
CA LYS A 13 -10.99 10.37 -22.97
C LYS A 13 -10.75 10.76 -21.51
N ILE A 14 -10.72 12.06 -21.23
CA ILE A 14 -10.61 12.62 -19.89
C ILE A 14 -11.94 12.42 -19.12
N SER A 15 -13.07 12.75 -19.73
CA SER A 15 -14.40 12.58 -19.13
C SER A 15 -14.72 11.11 -18.83
N SER A 16 -14.36 10.19 -19.74
CA SER A 16 -14.49 8.75 -19.51
C SER A 16 -13.57 8.26 -18.39
N LYS A 17 -12.31 8.73 -18.31
CA LYS A 17 -11.43 8.46 -17.16
C LYS A 17 -12.03 8.97 -15.85
N PHE A 18 -12.54 10.19 -15.81
CA PHE A 18 -13.21 10.76 -14.63
C PHE A 18 -14.47 9.98 -14.25
N LYS A 19 -15.25 9.51 -15.23
CA LYS A 19 -16.47 8.72 -15.01
C LYS A 19 -16.15 7.31 -14.49
N ILE A 20 -15.07 6.68 -14.97
CA ILE A 20 -14.56 5.42 -14.44
C ILE A 20 -14.06 5.62 -13.00
N GLN A 21 -13.34 6.71 -12.73
CA GLN A 21 -12.84 7.03 -11.40
C GLN A 21 -13.98 7.30 -10.41
N ARG A 22 -15.01 8.05 -10.83
CA ARG A 22 -16.24 8.23 -10.06
C ARG A 22 -16.99 6.93 -9.80
N LYS A 23 -17.08 6.05 -10.81
CA LYS A 23 -17.74 4.74 -10.69
C LYS A 23 -16.96 3.81 -9.75
N LEU A 24 -15.63 3.92 -9.74
CA LEU A 24 -14.77 3.27 -8.73
C LEU A 24 -15.05 3.83 -7.34
N GLU A 25 -15.11 5.15 -7.17
CA GLU A 25 -15.44 5.83 -5.90
C GLU A 25 -16.84 5.46 -5.38
N GLU A 26 -17.85 5.30 -6.25
CA GLU A 26 -19.18 4.82 -5.87
C GLU A 26 -19.16 3.34 -5.40
N SER A 27 -18.30 2.49 -5.99
CA SER A 27 -18.05 1.13 -5.48
C SER A 27 -17.19 1.07 -4.21
N PHE A 28 -16.52 2.17 -3.82
CA PHE A 28 -15.79 2.32 -2.55
C PHE A 28 -16.68 2.90 -1.45
N SER A 29 -17.99 2.64 -1.48
CA SER A 29 -18.84 2.88 -0.32
C SER A 29 -18.19 2.24 0.91
N ILE A 30 -17.72 3.10 1.81
CA ILE A 30 -17.00 2.76 3.02
C ILE A 30 -17.95 1.91 3.89
N ASN A 31 -17.90 0.58 3.72
CA ASN A 31 -18.73 -0.37 4.47
C ASN A 31 -18.30 -0.52 5.95
N GLY A 32 -17.53 0.45 6.47
CA GLY A 32 -17.15 0.54 7.88
C GLY A 32 -18.14 1.32 8.76
N TYR A 33 -19.16 1.95 8.19
CA TYR A 33 -20.17 2.66 8.98
C TYR A 33 -21.32 1.73 9.33
N SER A 34 -21.42 1.34 10.61
CA SER A 34 -22.67 0.83 11.14
C SER A 34 -23.71 1.94 11.04
N LEU A 35 -24.66 1.79 10.13
CA LEU A 35 -25.90 2.57 10.13
C LEU A 35 -26.78 2.04 11.28
N HIS A 36 -26.38 2.30 12.52
CA HIS A 36 -27.28 2.19 13.65
C HIS A 36 -26.97 3.28 14.67
N ASN A 37 -27.90 4.24 14.71
CA ASN A 37 -28.22 5.16 15.79
C ASN A 37 -27.28 6.34 16.05
N GLN A 38 -27.75 7.50 15.58
CA GLN A 38 -27.83 8.77 16.29
C GLN A 38 -26.71 9.09 17.28
N SER A 39 -25.72 9.86 16.82
CA SER A 39 -25.22 11.11 17.42
C SER A 39 -23.73 11.29 17.12
N ARG A 40 -23.41 12.31 16.32
CA ARG A 40 -22.06 12.82 16.06
C ARG A 40 -21.04 11.75 15.62
N THR A 41 -21.15 11.27 14.40
CA THR A 41 -19.98 10.72 13.68
C THR A 41 -18.97 11.86 13.49
N ARG A 42 -18.14 12.13 14.50
CA ARG A 42 -16.88 12.84 14.31
C ARG A 42 -16.13 12.02 13.27
N LEU A 43 -16.04 12.54 12.06
CA LEU A 43 -15.19 11.99 11.03
C LEU A 43 -13.81 11.77 11.68
N ASN A 44 -13.32 10.54 11.67
CA ASN A 44 -11.97 10.26 12.14
C ASN A 44 -11.04 10.75 11.03
N ILE A 45 -10.79 12.06 11.05
CA ILE A 45 -10.01 12.78 10.06
C ILE A 45 -8.63 12.12 9.86
N PRO A 46 -7.87 11.74 10.92
CA PRO A 46 -6.63 10.97 10.77
C PRO A 46 -6.81 9.68 9.97
N PHE A 47 -7.85 8.90 10.28
CA PHE A 47 -8.11 7.65 9.54
C PHE A 47 -8.44 7.90 8.07
N LEU A 48 -9.27 8.91 7.77
CA LEU A 48 -9.59 9.28 6.39
C LEU A 48 -8.34 9.71 5.63
N PHE A 49 -7.47 10.50 6.26
CA PHE A 49 -6.17 10.87 5.70
C PHE A 49 -5.30 9.64 5.42
N SER A 50 -5.22 8.68 6.35
CA SER A 50 -4.47 7.44 6.12
C SER A 50 -5.02 6.64 4.94
N GLN A 51 -6.35 6.54 4.79
CA GLN A 51 -6.98 5.86 3.64
C GLN A 51 -6.63 6.55 2.33
N ILE A 52 -6.84 7.87 2.24
CA ILE A 52 -6.53 8.66 1.04
C ILE A 52 -5.03 8.58 0.71
N PHE A 53 -4.18 8.62 1.73
CA PHE A 53 -2.74 8.53 1.56
C PHE A 53 -2.31 7.16 1.01
N ILE A 54 -2.79 6.07 1.60
CA ILE A 54 -2.55 4.71 1.10
C ILE A 54 -3.05 4.59 -0.34
N ASP A 55 -4.27 5.01 -0.62
CA ASP A 55 -4.83 4.98 -1.98
C ASP A 55 -4.02 5.81 -2.98
N SER A 56 -3.46 6.93 -2.53
CA SER A 56 -2.60 7.78 -3.35
C SER A 56 -1.26 7.10 -3.61
N LEU A 57 -0.61 6.57 -2.58
CA LEU A 57 0.65 5.82 -2.67
C LEU A 57 0.56 4.66 -3.67
N LEU A 58 -0.55 3.91 -3.63
CA LEU A 58 -0.75 2.72 -4.46
C LEU A 58 -1.05 3.02 -5.92
N LYS A 59 -1.50 4.25 -6.24
CA LYS A 59 -1.69 4.71 -7.63
C LYS A 59 -0.37 5.03 -8.32
N PHE A 60 0.71 5.27 -7.57
CA PHE A 60 2.02 5.49 -8.16
C PHE A 60 2.62 4.16 -8.59
N LYS A 61 2.95 4.05 -9.89
CA LYS A 61 3.70 2.88 -10.39
C LYS A 61 5.02 2.79 -9.64
N SER A 62 5.29 1.62 -9.08
CA SER A 62 6.59 1.36 -8.51
C SER A 62 7.64 1.17 -9.61
N ASN A 63 8.84 1.64 -9.34
CA ASN A 63 10.01 1.46 -10.20
C ASN A 63 11.00 0.55 -9.49
N GLU A 64 11.76 -0.25 -10.23
CA GLU A 64 12.81 -1.13 -9.71
C GLU A 64 13.86 -0.36 -8.90
N ASN A 65 14.06 0.93 -9.23
CA ASN A 65 14.95 1.82 -8.50
C ASN A 65 14.59 1.94 -7.01
N ASP A 66 13.31 1.88 -6.68
CA ASP A 66 12.82 2.12 -5.32
C ASP A 66 13.05 0.91 -4.42
N GLN A 67 12.94 -0.30 -5.00
CA GLN A 67 13.35 -1.51 -4.30
C GLN A 67 14.85 -1.52 -4.03
N ASN A 68 15.67 -1.14 -5.03
CA ASN A 68 17.12 -1.06 -4.83
C ASN A 68 17.50 -0.02 -3.76
N ASN A 69 16.83 1.13 -3.74
CA ASN A 69 17.03 2.16 -2.72
C ASN A 69 16.63 1.65 -1.32
N LEU A 70 15.52 0.92 -1.22
CA LEU A 70 15.10 0.30 0.04
C LEU A 70 16.16 -0.69 0.54
N ILE A 71 16.65 -1.58 -0.33
CA ILE A 71 17.66 -2.57 0.06
C ILE A 71 18.94 -1.89 0.52
N ARG A 72 19.41 -0.85 -0.17
CA ARG A 72 20.59 -0.07 0.25
C ARG A 72 20.39 0.58 1.61
N TYR A 73 19.23 1.19 1.83
CA TYR A 73 18.89 1.76 3.13
C TYR A 73 18.93 0.70 4.24
N LEU A 74 18.32 -0.46 4.01
CA LEU A 74 18.27 -1.55 4.97
C LEU A 74 19.67 -2.12 5.27
N GLN A 75 20.52 -2.26 4.25
CA GLN A 75 21.91 -2.72 4.44
C GLN A 75 22.71 -1.76 5.33
N HIS A 76 22.49 -0.45 5.19
CA HIS A 76 23.11 0.54 6.05
C HIS A 76 22.53 0.51 7.48
N GLU A 77 21.20 0.46 7.62
CA GLU A 77 20.52 0.41 8.93
C GLU A 77 20.94 -0.81 9.77
N TYR A 78 21.17 -1.95 9.11
CA TYR A 78 21.51 -3.22 9.76
C TYR A 78 22.99 -3.63 9.57
N GLU A 79 23.88 -2.69 9.24
CA GLU A 79 25.29 -2.98 8.92
C GLU A 79 26.03 -3.75 10.04
N ASN A 80 25.66 -3.49 11.30
CA ASN A 80 26.27 -4.11 12.48
C ASN A 80 25.61 -5.45 12.86
N ASN A 81 24.65 -5.94 12.08
CA ASN A 81 23.92 -7.18 12.33
C ASN A 81 24.05 -8.15 11.15
N PRO A 82 25.05 -9.06 11.16
CA PRO A 82 25.32 -9.96 10.04
C PRO A 82 24.15 -10.91 9.75
N ASN A 83 23.35 -11.27 10.77
CA ASN A 83 22.17 -12.11 10.57
C ASN A 83 21.10 -11.39 9.75
N GLU A 84 20.87 -10.11 10.03
CA GLU A 84 19.90 -9.32 9.28
C GLU A 84 20.41 -8.98 7.87
N LEU A 85 21.71 -8.74 7.69
CA LEU A 85 22.29 -8.59 6.36
C LEU A 85 22.06 -9.84 5.49
N ASN A 86 22.22 -11.03 6.06
CA ASN A 86 21.90 -12.28 5.37
C ASN A 86 20.39 -12.39 5.06
N ASN A 87 19.52 -12.01 6.00
CA ASN A 87 18.07 -11.97 5.76
C ASN A 87 17.70 -10.99 4.64
N ILE A 88 18.33 -9.82 4.56
CA ILE A 88 18.13 -8.81 3.52
C ILE A 88 18.56 -9.36 2.16
N GLN A 89 19.69 -10.07 2.10
CA GLN A 89 20.14 -10.71 0.86
C GLN A 89 19.17 -11.80 0.41
N GLN A 90 18.74 -12.68 1.33
CA GLN A 90 17.74 -13.71 1.03
C GLN A 90 16.42 -13.10 0.57
N PHE A 91 16.00 -12.00 1.18
CA PHE A 91 14.82 -11.25 0.77
C PHE A 91 14.98 -10.75 -0.66
N LYS A 92 16.09 -10.07 -0.98
CA LYS A 92 16.35 -9.55 -2.33
C LYS A 92 16.27 -10.63 -3.41
N GLU A 93 16.81 -11.81 -3.15
CA GLU A 93 16.89 -12.91 -4.12
C GLU A 93 15.59 -13.71 -4.24
N ASN A 94 14.88 -13.92 -3.12
CA ASN A 94 13.75 -14.85 -3.05
C ASN A 94 12.39 -14.15 -2.89
N TYR A 95 12.35 -12.83 -2.93
CA TYR A 95 11.10 -12.09 -2.81
C TYR A 95 10.18 -12.38 -3.99
N LEU A 96 8.94 -12.74 -3.67
CA LEU A 96 7.85 -12.87 -4.61
C LEU A 96 6.62 -12.18 -4.02
N SER A 97 5.89 -11.43 -4.84
CA SER A 97 4.68 -10.69 -4.42
C SER A 97 3.64 -11.57 -3.73
N ASN A 98 3.53 -12.85 -4.11
CA ASN A 98 2.62 -13.82 -3.47
C ASN A 98 3.12 -14.38 -2.12
N LYS A 99 4.35 -14.06 -1.70
CA LYS A 99 4.94 -14.45 -0.40
C LYS A 99 5.14 -13.27 0.56
N VAL A 100 4.68 -12.06 0.24
CA VAL A 100 4.89 -10.89 1.11
C VAL A 100 4.36 -11.06 2.53
N LEU A 101 3.23 -11.75 2.74
CA LEU A 101 2.71 -12.01 4.09
C LEU A 101 3.58 -12.99 4.89
N TRP A 102 4.33 -13.87 4.22
CA TRP A 102 5.29 -14.75 4.89
C TRP A 102 6.46 -13.93 5.45
N TRP A 103 7.00 -13.01 4.65
CA TRP A 103 8.04 -12.07 5.11
C TRP A 103 7.54 -11.18 6.24
N TYR A 104 6.29 -10.70 6.17
CA TYR A 104 5.68 -9.91 7.25
C TYR A 104 5.45 -10.72 8.53
N LYS A 105 5.14 -12.02 8.45
CA LYS A 105 4.89 -12.85 9.64
C LYS A 105 6.16 -13.16 10.44
N LYS A 106 7.33 -13.09 9.81
CA LYS A 106 8.61 -13.32 10.48
C LYS A 106 8.98 -12.10 11.33
N LYS A 107 8.56 -12.13 12.60
CA LYS A 107 8.77 -11.01 13.53
C LYS A 107 10.24 -10.70 13.80
N ASP A 108 11.11 -11.70 13.74
CA ASP A 108 12.54 -11.57 14.05
C ASP A 108 13.36 -11.04 12.87
N TYR A 109 12.72 -10.61 11.79
CA TYR A 109 13.37 -10.16 10.56
C TYR A 109 13.20 -8.65 10.42
N PHE A 110 14.18 -8.02 9.77
CA PHE A 110 14.15 -6.60 9.44
C PHE A 110 12.79 -6.16 8.86
N PHE A 111 12.19 -6.98 7.97
CA PHE A 111 11.00 -6.59 7.21
C PHE A 111 9.81 -6.24 8.11
N PHE A 112 9.52 -7.07 9.13
CA PHE A 112 8.43 -6.79 10.07
C PHE A 112 8.73 -5.55 10.91
N SER A 113 9.95 -5.47 11.46
CA SER A 113 10.36 -4.41 12.37
C SER A 113 10.40 -3.05 11.67
N THR A 114 11.10 -2.95 10.53
CA THR A 114 11.22 -1.71 9.75
C THR A 114 9.86 -1.27 9.22
N LEU A 115 9.04 -2.17 8.66
CA LEU A 115 7.74 -1.78 8.12
C LEU A 115 6.81 -1.23 9.20
N ASN A 116 6.73 -1.89 10.36
CA ASN A 116 5.90 -1.40 11.46
C ASN A 116 6.43 -0.07 12.02
N ALA A 117 7.75 0.12 12.11
CA ALA A 117 8.34 1.38 12.52
C ALA A 117 7.99 2.52 11.54
N VAL A 118 8.09 2.26 10.24
CA VAL A 118 7.73 3.22 9.18
C VAL A 118 6.25 3.61 9.25
N LEU A 119 5.36 2.63 9.44
CA LEU A 119 3.92 2.89 9.58
C LEU A 119 3.58 3.63 10.87
N LYS A 120 4.28 3.35 11.99
CA LYS A 120 4.06 4.01 13.28
C LYS A 120 4.57 5.45 13.31
N THR A 121 5.68 5.71 12.63
CA THR A 121 6.30 7.05 12.56
C THR A 121 5.77 7.89 11.41
N GLU A 122 4.87 7.34 10.58
CA GLU A 122 4.32 8.00 9.39
C GLU A 122 5.42 8.55 8.45
N ASN A 123 6.56 7.86 8.37
CA ASN A 123 7.69 8.29 7.53
C ASN A 123 7.34 8.12 6.05
N LEU A 124 6.84 9.20 5.43
CA LEU A 124 6.33 9.20 4.06
C LEU A 124 7.37 8.73 3.02
N SER A 125 8.63 9.15 3.18
CA SER A 125 9.72 8.76 2.28
C SER A 125 9.96 7.26 2.30
N MET A 126 9.97 6.67 3.50
CA MET A 126 10.11 5.22 3.66
C MET A 126 8.86 4.48 3.22
N MET A 127 7.66 4.99 3.51
CA MET A 127 6.40 4.42 3.02
C MET A 127 6.38 4.38 1.48
N PHE A 128 6.94 5.40 0.84
CA PHE A 128 7.09 5.43 -0.62
C PHE A 128 8.03 4.33 -1.12
N LEU A 129 9.19 4.12 -0.48
CA LEU A 129 10.10 3.01 -0.80
C LEU A 129 9.43 1.63 -0.57
N PHE A 130 8.59 1.52 0.46
CA PHE A 130 7.83 0.32 0.76
C PHE A 130 6.59 0.10 -0.12
N ARG A 131 6.24 1.02 -1.03
CA ARG A 131 4.94 1.02 -1.72
C ARG A 131 4.62 -0.26 -2.49
N SER A 132 5.60 -0.86 -3.18
CA SER A 132 5.39 -2.15 -3.88
C SER A 132 4.95 -3.23 -2.91
N PHE A 133 5.61 -3.29 -1.75
CA PHE A 133 5.35 -4.29 -0.73
C PHE A 133 4.01 -4.05 -0.05
N LEU A 134 3.65 -2.78 0.21
CA LEU A 134 2.35 -2.40 0.73
C LEU A 134 1.22 -2.77 -0.24
N PHE A 135 1.43 -2.58 -1.55
CA PHE A 135 0.50 -3.04 -2.58
C PHE A 135 0.33 -4.56 -2.56
N ASP A 136 1.43 -5.30 -2.53
CA ASP A 136 1.40 -6.75 -2.47
C ASP A 136 0.72 -7.27 -1.19
N ILE A 137 0.91 -6.59 -0.05
CA ILE A 137 0.23 -6.91 1.22
C ILE A 137 -1.27 -6.71 1.06
N GLN A 138 -1.69 -5.57 0.51
CA GLN A 138 -3.10 -5.27 0.32
C GLN A 138 -3.77 -6.27 -0.62
N GLU A 139 -3.14 -6.61 -1.74
CA GLU A 139 -3.64 -7.61 -2.68
C GLU A 139 -3.82 -8.99 -2.01
N GLN A 140 -2.83 -9.42 -1.22
CA GLN A 140 -2.95 -10.67 -0.48
C GLN A 140 -4.03 -10.61 0.61
N LEU A 141 -4.12 -9.52 1.37
CA LEU A 141 -5.15 -9.36 2.40
C LEU A 141 -6.55 -9.35 1.80
N ARG A 142 -6.74 -8.70 0.64
CA ARG A 142 -8.01 -8.72 -0.10
C ARG A 142 -8.36 -10.14 -0.58
N LYS A 143 -7.36 -10.90 -1.05
CA LYS A 143 -7.54 -12.30 -1.47
C LYS A 143 -7.99 -13.19 -0.32
N TYR A 144 -7.45 -12.99 0.89
CA TYR A 144 -7.77 -13.78 2.08
C TYR A 144 -8.84 -13.13 2.99
N GLN A 145 -9.51 -12.08 2.51
CA GLN A 145 -10.50 -11.36 3.29
C GLN A 145 -11.66 -12.29 3.66
N SER A 146 -11.96 -12.40 4.95
CA SER A 146 -13.12 -13.15 5.42
C SER A 146 -14.41 -12.50 4.91
N LYS A 147 -15.28 -13.31 4.31
CA LYS A 147 -16.63 -12.89 3.90
C LYS A 147 -17.59 -12.76 5.09
N GLN A 148 -17.19 -13.28 6.25
CA GLN A 148 -17.99 -13.31 7.48
C GLN A 148 -17.38 -12.39 8.54
N ARG A 149 -18.24 -11.85 9.41
CA ARG A 149 -17.83 -11.05 10.56
C ARG A 149 -17.01 -11.91 11.53
N LEU A 150 -15.77 -11.53 11.78
CA LEU A 150 -14.89 -12.20 12.74
C LEU A 150 -14.83 -11.41 14.05
N LYS A 151 -14.81 -12.12 15.18
CA LYS A 151 -14.47 -11.56 16.49
C LYS A 151 -13.03 -11.95 16.79
N VAL A 152 -12.16 -10.96 16.99
CA VAL A 152 -10.72 -11.16 17.18
C VAL A 152 -10.32 -10.56 18.52
N TYR A 153 -9.44 -11.25 19.25
CA TYR A 153 -8.85 -10.80 20.51
C TYR A 153 -7.38 -10.45 20.25
N ARG A 154 -6.91 -9.36 20.88
CA ARG A 154 -5.52 -8.91 20.81
C ARG A 154 -4.89 -9.02 22.18
#